data_AF-A0A838VIF0-F1
#
_entry.id   AF-A0A838VIF0-F1
#
_cell.length_a   1.000
_cell.length_b   1.000
_cell.length_c   1.000
_cell.angle_alpha   90.00
_cell.angle_beta   90.00
_cell.angle_gamma   90.00
#
_symmetry.space_group_name_H-M   'P 1'
#
loop_
_entity.id
_entity.type
_entity.pdbx_description
1 polymer ?
#
loop_
_entity_poly.entity_id
_entity_poly.type
_entity_poly.pdbx_seq_one_letter_code
_entity_poly.pdbx_strand_id
1 'polypeptide(L)'
;ASMARLARTLGILVSRGVVAADGDHDLDLWVRARPDGDAVALAIGGWTPRPQRAPWLVAQPEIGARKVETPGEWRFAPDTALRLTALAIDGIDAAPLIGAPLTRLVRLIEDEDGDLPVIEALAAGQSFAGQRAVRRDRHGEEVVLGGVALRDGEGRFIGYDRTATGTPADVLGEPEDTPVGTIVAERLDKALRAPLGRIVAQADAIGAQAEGPLRRDYADYAGDIAAAARHLLGLVDDLSDLQAIERPDFRVEREDIDLADVARRAAGLLQVRAVDRDVRIDRPGADETLPARGEFRRTLQILVNLIGNAVRYSPPGASVWIRSERDADSAVLIIADQGKGIAVDDQARIFDKFERVDPSEPGGSGLGLYIARRLARAMGGDVTVDSAPGQGARFVLTLPAG
;
A
#
# COMPACT_ATOMS: atom_id res chain seq x y z
N ALA A 1 21.82 -25.11 19.68
CA ALA A 1 23.15 -24.50 19.88
C ALA A 1 23.17 -22.97 19.74
N SER A 2 22.64 -22.40 18.66
CA SER A 2 22.56 -20.93 18.44
C SER A 2 21.75 -20.20 19.52
N MET A 3 20.58 -20.71 19.91
CA MET A 3 19.76 -20.12 20.97
C MET A 3 20.43 -20.11 22.35
N ALA A 4 21.16 -21.17 22.69
CA ALA A 4 21.88 -21.26 23.96
C ALA A 4 23.02 -20.23 24.03
N ARG A 5 23.75 -20.02 22.92
CA ARG A 5 24.75 -18.96 22.84
C ARG A 5 24.12 -17.58 23.03
N LEU A 6 22.99 -17.31 22.38
CA LEU A 6 22.29 -16.03 22.48
C LEU A 6 21.78 -15.75 23.90
N ALA A 7 21.15 -16.75 24.54
CA ALA A 7 20.68 -16.62 25.93
C ALA A 7 21.85 -16.34 26.90
N ARG A 8 22.98 -17.04 26.75
CA ARG A 8 24.18 -16.82 27.58
C ARG A 8 24.80 -15.44 27.34
N THR A 9 24.89 -14.99 26.09
CA THR A 9 25.43 -13.66 25.76
C THR A 9 24.58 -12.53 26.33
N LEU A 10 23.26 -12.67 26.31
CA LEU A 10 22.35 -11.60 26.73
C LEU A 10 21.93 -11.67 28.20
N GLY A 11 22.17 -12.79 28.90
CA GLY A 11 21.78 -12.97 30.29
C GLY A 11 20.27 -13.01 30.54
N ILE A 12 19.46 -13.23 29.50
CA ILE A 12 17.99 -13.23 29.54
C ILE A 12 17.42 -14.55 28.99
N LEU A 13 16.15 -14.83 29.33
CA LEU A 13 15.38 -15.92 28.74
C LEU A 13 15.14 -15.65 27.25
N VAL A 14 15.46 -16.62 26.39
CA VAL A 14 15.22 -16.54 24.94
C VAL A 14 14.27 -17.65 24.52
N SER A 15 13.22 -17.32 23.76
CA SER A 15 12.29 -18.32 23.21
C SER A 15 12.16 -18.18 21.69
N ARG A 16 12.02 -19.31 20.99
CA ARG A 16 11.86 -19.36 19.53
C ARG A 16 11.06 -20.60 19.12
N GLY A 17 10.22 -20.44 18.10
CA GLY A 17 9.61 -21.55 17.37
C GLY A 17 10.64 -22.27 16.50
N VAL A 18 10.61 -23.59 16.51
CA VAL A 18 11.48 -24.48 15.75
C VAL A 18 10.62 -25.54 15.09
N VAL A 19 11.01 -25.98 13.90
CA VAL A 19 10.40 -27.14 13.23
C VAL A 19 11.36 -28.30 13.33
N ALA A 20 10.89 -29.45 13.80
CA ALA A 20 11.64 -30.69 13.83
C ALA A 20 10.95 -31.75 12.99
N ALA A 21 11.71 -32.49 12.18
CA ALA A 21 11.18 -33.62 11.44
C ALA A 21 10.96 -34.82 12.38
N ASP A 22 9.80 -35.47 12.27
CA ASP A 22 9.43 -36.66 13.04
C ASP A 22 8.70 -37.68 12.15
N GLY A 23 9.46 -38.56 11.52
CA GLY A 23 8.93 -39.57 10.59
C GLY A 23 8.15 -38.95 9.43
N ASP A 24 6.85 -39.23 9.38
CA ASP A 24 5.92 -38.77 8.34
C ASP A 24 5.29 -37.39 8.62
N HIS A 25 5.69 -36.73 9.72
CA HIS A 25 5.16 -35.44 10.13
C HIS A 25 6.30 -34.47 10.48
N ASP A 26 6.04 -33.18 10.35
CA ASP A 26 6.88 -32.15 10.96
C ASP A 26 6.23 -31.75 12.30
N LEU A 27 7.04 -31.35 13.27
CA LEU A 27 6.60 -30.84 14.57
C LEU A 27 6.96 -29.36 14.68
N ASP A 28 5.95 -28.49 14.79
CA ASP A 28 6.19 -27.13 15.27
C ASP A 28 6.31 -27.18 16.80
N LEU A 29 7.44 -26.71 17.35
CA LEU A 29 7.74 -26.75 18.78
C LEU A 29 8.39 -25.45 19.26
N TRP A 30 8.18 -25.13 20.53
CA TRP A 30 8.82 -23.98 21.17
C TRP A 30 10.01 -24.43 22.00
N VAL A 31 11.16 -23.81 21.73
CA VAL A 31 12.36 -23.95 22.56
C VAL A 31 12.50 -22.71 23.42
N ARG A 32 12.76 -22.90 24.72
CA ARG A 32 13.12 -21.85 25.67
C ARG A 32 14.51 -22.13 26.20
N ALA A 33 15.36 -21.11 26.19
CA ALA A 33 16.73 -21.15 26.68
C ALA A 33 16.87 -20.15 27.83
N ARG A 34 17.10 -20.65 29.05
CA ARG A 34 17.30 -19.86 30.27
C ARG A 34 18.77 -19.97 30.70
N PRO A 35 19.49 -18.85 30.91
CA PRO A 35 20.80 -18.87 31.53
C PRO A 35 20.73 -19.47 32.95
N ASP A 36 21.67 -20.33 33.29
CA ASP A 36 21.75 -21.00 34.59
C ASP A 36 23.22 -21.12 35.01
N GLY A 37 23.75 -20.05 35.60
CA GLY A 37 25.19 -19.90 35.83
C GLY A 37 25.97 -19.93 34.51
N ASP A 38 26.99 -20.80 34.43
CA ASP A 38 27.79 -21.01 33.21
C ASP A 38 27.10 -21.90 32.16
N ALA A 39 25.96 -22.50 32.53
CA ALA A 39 25.16 -23.38 31.68
C ALA A 39 23.91 -22.67 31.15
N VAL A 40 23.20 -23.34 30.23
CA VAL A 40 21.90 -22.88 29.72
C VAL A 40 20.92 -24.03 29.82
N ALA A 41 19.86 -23.83 30.61
CA ALA A 41 18.75 -24.75 30.69
C ALA A 41 17.84 -24.60 29.46
N LEU A 42 17.57 -25.72 28.77
CA LEU A 42 16.66 -25.76 27.63
C LEU A 42 15.36 -26.46 28.02
N ALA A 43 14.23 -25.83 27.72
CA ALA A 43 12.91 -26.43 27.83
C ALA A 43 12.24 -26.44 26.46
N ILE A 44 11.64 -27.58 26.11
CA ILE A 44 10.89 -27.76 24.86
C ILE A 44 9.42 -27.99 25.23
N GLY A 45 8.50 -27.30 24.57
CA GLY A 45 7.08 -27.45 24.84
C GLY A 45 6.19 -26.94 23.71
N GLY A 46 4.88 -27.15 23.85
CA GLY A 46 3.88 -26.70 22.88
C GLY A 46 4.05 -27.32 21.50
N TRP A 47 4.37 -28.62 21.42
CA TRP A 47 4.52 -29.30 20.13
C TRP A 47 3.15 -29.53 19.49
N THR A 48 3.05 -29.19 18.20
CA THR A 48 1.86 -29.47 17.39
C THR A 48 2.31 -30.19 16.10
N PRO A 49 1.76 -31.37 15.80
CA PRO A 49 2.05 -32.05 14.55
C PRO A 49 1.44 -31.27 13.39
N ARG A 50 2.24 -31.10 12.33
CA ARG A 50 1.83 -30.51 11.06
C ARG A 50 2.14 -31.51 9.94
N PRO A 51 1.30 -31.55 8.89
CA PRO A 51 1.57 -32.41 7.74
C PRO A 51 2.92 -32.05 7.13
N GLN A 52 3.69 -33.09 6.80
CA GLN A 52 4.98 -32.95 6.13
C GLN A 52 4.80 -32.09 4.88
N ARG A 53 5.64 -31.06 4.72
CA ARG A 53 5.70 -30.34 3.43
C ARG A 53 6.09 -31.35 2.37
N ALA A 54 5.24 -31.52 1.35
CA ALA A 54 5.56 -32.37 0.21
C ALA A 54 6.97 -32.01 -0.29
N PRO A 55 7.86 -33.00 -0.52
CA PRO A 55 9.14 -32.72 -1.12
C PRO A 55 8.88 -31.98 -2.44
N TRP A 56 9.32 -30.73 -2.50
CA TRP A 56 9.43 -29.86 -3.67
C TRP A 56 10.12 -30.49 -4.90
N LEU A 57 10.49 -31.77 -4.82
CA LEU A 57 11.06 -32.58 -5.88
C LEU A 57 9.98 -33.49 -6.50
N VAL A 58 8.88 -32.91 -6.98
CA VAL A 58 7.94 -33.61 -7.87
C VAL A 58 8.00 -32.93 -9.22
N ALA A 59 8.59 -33.65 -10.18
CA ALA A 59 8.66 -33.38 -11.62
C ALA A 59 8.95 -31.92 -11.99
N GLN A 60 10.24 -31.56 -12.00
CA GLN A 60 10.66 -30.50 -12.91
C GLN A 60 10.16 -30.89 -14.31
N PRO A 61 9.43 -30.01 -15.03
CA PRO A 61 9.39 -30.15 -16.47
C PRO A 61 10.86 -30.16 -16.89
N GLU A 62 11.28 -31.12 -17.69
CA GLU A 62 12.57 -31.01 -18.37
C GLU A 62 12.53 -29.71 -19.17
N ILE A 63 13.00 -28.62 -18.58
CA ILE A 63 13.27 -27.38 -19.30
C ILE A 63 14.49 -27.73 -20.12
N GLY A 64 14.22 -28.28 -21.31
CA GLY A 64 15.22 -28.76 -22.23
C GLY A 64 16.32 -27.73 -22.34
N ALA A 65 17.53 -28.13 -22.01
CA ALA A 65 18.72 -27.34 -22.25
C ALA A 65 18.83 -27.11 -23.76
N ARG A 66 18.15 -26.08 -24.27
CA ARG A 66 18.38 -25.57 -25.62
C ARG A 66 19.80 -25.03 -25.62
N LYS A 67 20.68 -25.75 -26.31
CA LYS A 67 22.02 -25.28 -26.67
C LYS A 67 21.89 -23.89 -27.26
N VAL A 68 22.60 -22.94 -26.67
CA VAL A 68 22.73 -21.58 -27.20
C VAL A 68 23.65 -21.67 -28.42
N GLU A 69 23.15 -21.30 -29.60
CA GLU A 69 23.92 -21.27 -30.85
C GLU A 69 24.48 -19.87 -31.16
N THR A 70 24.21 -18.86 -30.32
CA THR A 70 24.66 -17.47 -30.53
C THR A 70 25.77 -17.08 -29.55
N PRO A 71 26.97 -16.69 -30.03
CA PRO A 71 28.03 -16.12 -29.18
C PRO A 71 27.56 -14.82 -28.52
N GLY A 72 27.72 -14.71 -27.20
CA GLY A 72 27.43 -13.48 -26.43
C GLY A 72 26.09 -13.44 -25.69
N GLU A 73 25.23 -14.45 -25.85
CA GLU A 73 23.91 -14.46 -25.21
C GLU A 73 23.96 -15.16 -23.84
N TRP A 74 23.87 -14.38 -22.74
CA TRP A 74 23.85 -14.93 -21.39
C TRP A 74 22.42 -15.23 -20.93
N ARG A 75 22.29 -16.42 -20.35
CA ARG A 75 21.02 -17.07 -20.16
C ARG A 75 21.07 -17.78 -18.78
N PHE A 76 20.36 -17.26 -17.78
CA PHE A 76 20.19 -17.82 -16.43
C PHE A 76 18.71 -17.98 -16.05
N ALA A 77 18.39 -18.99 -15.23
CA ALA A 77 17.07 -19.19 -14.65
C ALA A 77 17.22 -19.23 -13.13
N PRO A 78 16.78 -18.20 -12.40
CA PRO A 78 16.71 -18.21 -10.95
C PRO A 78 15.34 -18.67 -10.43
N ASP A 79 15.32 -19.28 -9.24
CA ASP A 79 14.10 -19.55 -8.47
C ASP A 79 13.57 -18.28 -7.75
N THR A 80 12.50 -18.45 -6.97
CA THR A 80 11.89 -17.37 -6.16
C THR A 80 12.79 -16.84 -5.04
N ALA A 81 13.93 -17.48 -4.77
CA ALA A 81 14.98 -17.01 -3.85
C ALA A 81 16.21 -16.46 -4.60
N LEU A 82 16.09 -16.22 -5.91
CA LEU A 82 17.18 -15.80 -6.80
C LEU A 82 18.38 -16.76 -6.82
N ARG A 83 18.15 -18.06 -6.61
CA ARG A 83 19.16 -19.10 -6.78
C ARG A 83 19.11 -19.69 -8.18
N LEU A 84 20.27 -19.86 -8.79
CA LEU A 84 20.41 -20.35 -10.15
C LEU A 84 19.94 -21.82 -10.23
N THR A 85 18.87 -22.09 -10.97
CA THR A 85 18.41 -23.43 -11.31
C THR A 85 18.91 -23.88 -12.68
N ALA A 86 19.19 -22.93 -13.58
CA ALA A 86 19.89 -23.18 -14.84
C ALA A 86 20.81 -22.01 -15.22
N LEU A 87 21.93 -22.31 -15.87
CA LEU A 87 22.91 -21.32 -16.33
C LEU A 87 23.55 -21.79 -17.64
N ALA A 88 23.61 -20.89 -18.63
CA ALA A 88 24.37 -21.05 -19.86
C ALA A 88 25.05 -19.73 -20.15
N ILE A 89 26.37 -19.72 -20.06
CA ILE A 89 27.21 -18.55 -20.28
C ILE A 89 28.53 -19.01 -20.91
N ASP A 90 29.05 -18.23 -21.85
CA ASP A 90 30.29 -18.57 -22.54
C ASP A 90 31.49 -18.54 -21.57
N GLY A 91 32.29 -19.61 -21.58
CA GLY A 91 33.52 -19.71 -20.80
C GLY A 91 33.38 -20.01 -19.30
N ILE A 92 32.18 -20.30 -18.76
CA ILE A 92 32.00 -20.70 -17.35
C ILE A 92 31.34 -22.07 -17.23
N ASP A 93 31.91 -22.93 -16.39
CA ASP A 93 31.24 -24.16 -15.97
C ASP A 93 30.03 -23.84 -15.07
N ALA A 94 28.84 -24.21 -15.54
CA ALA A 94 27.58 -23.95 -14.86
C ALA A 94 27.34 -24.84 -13.65
N ALA A 95 27.88 -26.07 -13.64
CA ALA A 95 27.61 -27.07 -12.62
C ALA A 95 27.86 -26.58 -11.17
N PRO A 96 29.00 -25.92 -10.83
CA PRO A 96 29.27 -25.45 -9.47
C PRO A 96 28.43 -24.23 -9.05
N LEU A 97 27.68 -23.63 -9.98
CA LEU A 97 26.90 -22.42 -9.73
C LEU A 97 25.40 -22.70 -9.59
N ILE A 98 24.94 -23.90 -9.98
CA ILE A 98 23.55 -24.30 -9.74
C ILE A 98 23.29 -24.39 -8.21
N GLY A 99 22.21 -23.75 -7.77
CA GLY A 99 21.84 -23.57 -6.36
C GLY A 99 22.49 -22.34 -5.68
N ALA A 100 23.47 -21.71 -6.32
CA ALA A 100 24.10 -20.50 -5.80
C ALA A 100 23.22 -19.25 -6.07
N PRO A 101 23.30 -18.20 -5.23
CA PRO A 101 22.60 -16.95 -5.50
C PRO A 101 23.12 -16.29 -6.78
N LEU A 102 22.23 -15.63 -7.54
CA LEU A 102 22.57 -14.88 -8.76
C LEU A 102 23.70 -13.86 -8.52
N THR A 103 23.76 -13.29 -7.31
CA THR A 103 24.80 -12.34 -6.89
C THR A 103 26.23 -12.90 -6.84
N ARG A 104 26.39 -14.23 -7.02
CA ARG A 104 27.70 -14.87 -7.21
C ARG A 104 28.27 -14.64 -8.61
N LEU A 105 27.41 -14.45 -9.60
CA LEU A 105 27.79 -14.14 -10.99
C LEU A 105 27.92 -12.63 -11.23
N VAL A 106 27.03 -11.85 -10.61
CA VAL A 106 26.92 -10.41 -10.83
C VAL A 106 26.84 -9.63 -9.53
N ARG A 107 27.22 -8.36 -9.58
CA ARG A 107 26.87 -7.37 -8.56
C ARG A 107 25.80 -6.47 -9.16
N LEU A 108 24.59 -6.48 -8.60
CA LEU A 108 23.52 -5.61 -9.06
C LEU A 108 23.89 -4.14 -8.81
N ILE A 109 23.47 -3.26 -9.71
CA ILE A 109 23.66 -1.80 -9.63
C ILE A 109 22.26 -1.20 -9.51
N GLU A 110 22.12 -0.26 -8.58
CA GLU A 110 20.91 0.55 -8.42
C GLU A 110 20.72 1.46 -9.65
N ASP A 111 19.48 1.72 -10.04
CA ASP A 111 19.17 2.73 -11.06
C ASP A 111 19.32 4.16 -10.50
N GLU A 112 18.92 5.16 -11.30
CA GLU A 112 19.04 6.58 -10.91
C GLU A 112 18.20 6.93 -9.67
N ASP A 113 17.16 6.14 -9.39
CA ASP A 113 16.24 6.31 -8.26
C ASP A 113 16.68 5.50 -7.02
N GLY A 114 17.75 4.71 -7.12
CA GLY A 114 18.27 3.89 -6.03
C GLY A 114 17.66 2.48 -5.96
N ASP A 115 16.87 2.09 -6.97
CA ASP A 115 16.10 0.86 -6.97
C ASP A 115 16.80 -0.29 -7.70
N LEU A 116 16.38 -1.52 -7.41
CA LEU A 116 16.83 -2.74 -8.06
C LEU A 116 15.65 -3.41 -8.77
N PRO A 117 15.47 -3.19 -10.09
CA PRO A 117 14.35 -3.73 -10.87
C PRO A 117 14.11 -5.24 -10.68
N VAL A 118 15.16 -6.04 -10.46
CA VAL A 118 15.01 -7.49 -10.20
C VAL A 118 14.37 -7.80 -8.84
N ILE A 119 14.62 -6.98 -7.82
CA ILE A 119 14.11 -7.17 -6.46
C ILE A 119 12.63 -6.79 -6.40
N GLU A 120 12.28 -5.67 -7.04
CA GLU A 120 10.89 -5.21 -7.13
C GLU A 120 10.03 -6.26 -7.87
N ALA A 121 10.53 -6.72 -9.02
CA ALA A 121 9.85 -7.73 -9.81
C ALA A 121 9.71 -9.08 -9.08
N LEU A 122 10.72 -9.47 -8.28
CA LEU A 122 10.67 -10.68 -7.46
C LEU A 122 9.56 -10.59 -6.41
N ALA A 123 9.44 -9.44 -5.75
CA ALA A 123 8.40 -9.20 -4.74
C ALA A 123 6.99 -9.25 -5.37
N ALA A 124 6.84 -8.82 -6.61
CA ALA A 124 5.59 -8.85 -7.36
C ALA A 124 5.32 -10.17 -8.10
N GLY A 125 6.30 -11.06 -8.22
CA GLY A 125 6.23 -12.25 -9.09
C GLY A 125 6.00 -11.89 -10.56
N GLN A 126 6.58 -10.78 -11.01
CA GLN A 126 6.44 -10.20 -12.35
C GLN A 126 7.76 -10.25 -13.10
N SER A 127 7.71 -10.19 -14.43
CA SER A 127 8.89 -10.07 -15.28
C SER A 127 9.62 -8.74 -15.05
N PHE A 128 10.93 -8.72 -15.26
CA PHE A 128 11.76 -7.50 -15.20
C PHE A 128 12.62 -7.34 -16.45
N ALA A 129 13.05 -6.10 -16.68
CA ALA A 129 14.04 -5.71 -17.66
C ALA A 129 14.86 -4.55 -17.10
N GLY A 130 15.97 -4.19 -17.74
CA GLY A 130 16.72 -2.99 -17.37
C GLY A 130 17.55 -3.09 -16.10
N GLN A 131 17.60 -4.25 -15.42
CA GLN A 131 18.41 -4.39 -14.21
C GLN A 131 19.90 -4.31 -14.57
N ARG A 132 20.53 -3.20 -14.20
CA ARG A 132 21.98 -3.02 -14.38
C ARG A 132 22.76 -3.90 -13.42
N ALA A 133 23.85 -4.49 -13.89
CA ALA A 133 24.71 -5.31 -13.07
C ALA A 133 26.15 -5.32 -13.58
N VAL A 134 27.11 -5.54 -12.68
CA VAL A 134 28.52 -5.73 -13.00
C VAL A 134 28.86 -7.21 -12.92
N ARG A 135 29.40 -7.77 -14.00
CA ARG A 135 29.91 -9.15 -14.02
C ARG A 135 31.12 -9.32 -13.12
N ARG A 136 31.11 -10.38 -12.33
CA ARG A 136 32.22 -10.72 -11.41
C ARG A 136 33.30 -11.57 -12.06
N ASP A 137 33.00 -12.22 -13.18
CA ASP A 137 33.88 -13.15 -13.88
C ASP A 137 34.75 -12.48 -14.95
N ARG A 138 34.23 -11.46 -15.65
CA ARG A 138 34.97 -10.64 -16.62
C ARG A 138 35.13 -9.21 -16.13
N HIS A 139 36.22 -8.92 -15.41
CA HIS A 139 36.79 -7.58 -15.20
C HIS A 139 35.80 -6.40 -15.00
N GLY A 140 34.66 -6.63 -14.34
CA GLY A 140 33.69 -5.57 -14.08
C GLY A 140 32.88 -5.09 -15.29
N GLU A 141 32.68 -5.93 -16.31
CA GLU A 141 31.80 -5.64 -17.45
C GLU A 141 30.37 -5.33 -16.99
N GLU A 142 29.82 -4.17 -17.37
CA GLU A 142 28.41 -3.84 -17.12
C GLU A 142 27.50 -4.59 -18.09
N VAL A 143 26.44 -5.17 -17.55
CA VAL A 143 25.40 -5.91 -18.27
C VAL A 143 24.03 -5.45 -17.82
N VAL A 144 23.05 -5.61 -18.70
CA VAL A 144 21.64 -5.38 -18.39
C VAL A 144 20.93 -6.72 -18.36
N LEU A 145 20.20 -6.98 -17.27
CA LEU A 145 19.50 -8.23 -17.03
C LEU A 145 18.00 -8.03 -17.25
N GLY A 146 17.37 -9.04 -17.86
CA GLY A 146 15.93 -9.21 -17.90
C GLY A 146 15.55 -10.63 -17.49
N GLY A 147 14.30 -10.79 -17.06
CA GLY A 147 13.74 -12.09 -16.68
C GLY A 147 12.23 -12.11 -16.86
N VAL A 148 11.73 -13.14 -17.53
CA VAL A 148 10.31 -13.43 -17.71
C VAL A 148 9.83 -14.30 -16.55
N ALA A 149 8.79 -13.87 -15.84
CA ALA A 149 8.24 -14.62 -14.71
C ALA A 149 7.63 -15.96 -15.17
N LEU A 150 8.12 -17.05 -14.59
CA LEU A 150 7.58 -18.40 -14.78
C LEU A 150 6.47 -18.65 -13.76
N ARG A 151 5.43 -19.35 -14.21
CA ARG A 151 4.31 -19.79 -13.38
C ARG A 151 4.05 -21.28 -13.53
N ASP A 152 3.61 -21.91 -12.46
CA ASP A 152 3.14 -23.30 -12.50
C ASP A 152 1.73 -23.43 -13.12
N GLY A 153 1.23 -24.66 -13.25
CA GLY A 153 -0.11 -24.93 -13.77
C GLY A 153 -1.26 -24.38 -12.90
N GLU A 154 -0.96 -23.94 -11.67
CA GLU A 154 -1.89 -23.28 -10.74
C GLU A 154 -1.74 -21.74 -10.78
N GLY A 155 -0.87 -21.22 -11.65
CA GLY A 155 -0.61 -19.79 -11.83
C GLY A 155 0.32 -19.17 -10.77
N ARG A 156 0.94 -19.96 -9.89
CA ARG A 156 1.88 -19.45 -8.88
C ARG A 156 3.22 -19.14 -9.50
N PHE A 157 3.83 -18.05 -9.07
CA PHE A 157 5.17 -17.65 -9.49
C PHE A 157 6.23 -18.63 -8.95
N ILE A 158 7.06 -19.18 -9.85
CA ILE A 158 8.06 -20.20 -9.51
C ILE A 158 9.51 -19.79 -9.82
N GLY A 159 9.73 -18.62 -10.42
CA GLY A 159 11.07 -18.13 -10.78
C GLY A 159 11.07 -17.42 -12.12
N TYR A 160 12.23 -17.35 -12.78
CA TYR A 160 12.39 -16.62 -14.05
C TYR A 160 13.03 -17.45 -15.18
N ASP A 161 12.69 -17.11 -16.43
CA ASP A 161 13.38 -17.51 -17.67
C ASP A 161 13.89 -16.27 -18.45
N ARG A 162 14.84 -16.47 -19.35
CA ARG A 162 15.95 -15.57 -19.78
C ARG A 162 15.57 -14.36 -20.69
N THR A 163 16.32 -13.24 -20.76
CA THR A 163 17.60 -12.99 -21.49
C THR A 163 18.38 -11.77 -20.92
N ALA A 164 19.72 -11.77 -21.02
CA ALA A 164 20.58 -10.61 -20.76
C ALA A 164 21.29 -10.19 -22.05
N THR A 165 21.14 -8.93 -22.47
CA THR A 165 21.84 -8.35 -23.62
C THR A 165 23.01 -7.48 -23.17
N GLY A 166 24.15 -7.64 -23.84
CA GLY A 166 25.31 -6.79 -23.65
C GLY A 166 25.17 -5.49 -24.45
N THR A 167 25.45 -4.38 -23.76
CA THR A 167 25.46 -2.97 -24.21
C THR A 167 24.07 -2.27 -24.26
N PRO A 168 23.91 -1.07 -23.68
CA PRO A 168 22.63 -0.36 -23.52
C PRO A 168 21.92 0.10 -24.82
N ALA A 169 22.43 -0.24 -26.00
CA ALA A 169 22.05 0.43 -27.25
C ALA A 169 20.91 -0.24 -28.05
N ASP A 170 20.59 -1.52 -27.81
CA ASP A 170 19.67 -2.29 -28.68
C ASP A 170 18.29 -2.60 -28.06
N VAL A 171 17.92 -2.01 -26.92
CA VAL A 171 16.62 -2.28 -26.26
C VAL A 171 15.66 -1.07 -26.31
N LEU A 172 15.93 -0.09 -27.18
CA LEU A 172 14.90 0.88 -27.57
C LEU A 172 13.95 0.24 -28.59
N GLY A 173 13.23 -0.80 -28.16
CA GLY A 173 11.88 -1.05 -28.64
C GLY A 173 11.00 -0.10 -27.85
N GLU A 174 10.51 0.95 -28.51
CA GLU A 174 9.68 2.00 -27.92
C GLU A 174 8.64 1.41 -26.96
N PRO A 175 8.71 1.69 -25.65
CA PRO A 175 7.55 1.46 -24.82
C PRO A 175 6.49 2.45 -25.30
N GLU A 176 5.37 1.91 -25.78
CA GLU A 176 4.16 2.69 -26.02
C GLU A 176 3.94 3.60 -24.81
N ASP A 177 3.81 4.90 -25.11
CA ASP A 177 3.68 6.04 -24.21
C ASP A 177 2.53 5.81 -23.21
N THR A 178 2.81 5.01 -22.19
CA THR A 178 1.88 4.68 -21.10
C THR A 178 2.35 5.48 -19.91
N PRO A 179 1.53 6.38 -19.34
CA PRO A 179 1.99 7.33 -18.33
C PRO A 179 2.56 6.59 -17.10
N VAL A 180 3.89 6.61 -16.96
CA VAL A 180 4.70 5.93 -15.93
C VAL A 180 4.22 6.26 -14.51
N GLY A 181 3.63 7.45 -14.31
CA GLY A 181 3.04 7.82 -13.02
C GLY A 181 1.90 6.90 -12.56
N THR A 182 1.09 6.35 -13.48
CA THR A 182 -0.16 5.63 -13.14
C THR A 182 0.07 4.19 -12.69
N ILE A 183 1.12 3.53 -13.21
CA ILE A 183 1.41 2.11 -12.94
C ILE A 183 2.13 1.94 -11.60
N VAL A 184 2.98 2.90 -11.21
CA VAL A 184 3.76 2.85 -9.97
C VAL A 184 2.84 2.92 -8.75
N ALA A 185 1.87 3.83 -8.71
CA ALA A 185 1.02 3.96 -7.53
C ALA A 185 -0.16 2.97 -7.44
N GLU A 186 -0.68 2.42 -8.55
CA GLU A 186 -1.62 1.28 -8.48
C GLU A 186 -0.95 0.00 -7.93
N ARG A 187 0.34 -0.20 -8.24
CA ARG A 187 1.14 -1.30 -7.69
C ARG A 187 1.50 -1.04 -6.22
N LEU A 188 1.85 0.21 -5.89
CA LEU A 188 2.11 0.65 -4.51
C LEU A 188 0.87 0.50 -3.63
N ASP A 189 -0.32 0.84 -4.12
CA ASP A 189 -1.59 0.69 -3.39
C ASP A 189 -1.83 -0.76 -2.99
N LYS A 190 -1.82 -1.67 -3.96
CA LYS A 190 -2.01 -3.10 -3.68
C LYS A 190 -0.91 -3.68 -2.79
N ALA A 191 0.34 -3.24 -2.97
CA ALA A 191 1.48 -3.70 -2.19
C ALA A 191 1.46 -3.20 -0.74
N LEU A 192 0.93 -2.01 -0.47
CA LEU A 192 0.86 -1.40 0.87
C LEU A 192 -0.43 -1.76 1.62
N ARG A 193 -1.56 -1.94 0.92
CA ARG A 193 -2.86 -2.19 1.55
C ARG A 193 -2.88 -3.49 2.35
N ALA A 194 -2.36 -4.59 1.78
CA ALA A 194 -2.32 -5.88 2.44
C ALA A 194 -1.47 -5.91 3.74
N PRO A 195 -0.22 -5.44 3.76
CA PRO A 195 0.58 -5.39 4.99
C PRO A 195 0.01 -4.39 6.01
N LEU A 196 -0.47 -3.21 5.60
CA LEU A 196 -1.08 -2.25 6.52
C LEU A 196 -2.37 -2.81 7.14
N GLY A 197 -3.21 -3.49 6.35
CA GLY A 197 -4.41 -4.17 6.86
C GLY A 197 -4.07 -5.24 7.92
N ARG A 198 -2.97 -5.99 7.72
CA ARG A 198 -2.49 -6.95 8.73
C ARG A 198 -1.97 -6.26 9.99
N ILE A 199 -1.26 -5.13 9.87
CA ILE A 199 -0.82 -4.33 11.02
C ILE A 199 -2.01 -3.84 11.82
N VAL A 200 -3.05 -3.30 11.16
CA VAL A 200 -4.29 -2.88 11.82
C VAL A 200 -4.93 -4.05 12.57
N ALA A 201 -5.11 -5.20 11.91
CA ALA A 201 -5.74 -6.35 12.53
C ALA A 201 -4.97 -6.88 13.76
N GLN A 202 -3.64 -6.95 13.68
CA GLN A 202 -2.80 -7.38 14.79
C GLN A 202 -2.80 -6.38 15.94
N ALA A 203 -2.71 -5.09 15.63
CA ALA A 203 -2.73 -4.03 16.63
C ALA A 203 -4.09 -3.95 17.34
N ASP A 204 -5.20 -4.09 16.60
CA ASP A 204 -6.54 -4.18 17.19
C ASP A 204 -6.70 -5.41 18.09
N ALA A 205 -6.18 -6.58 17.68
CA ALA A 205 -6.22 -7.78 18.51
C ALA A 205 -5.44 -7.61 19.83
N ILE A 206 -4.29 -6.94 19.78
CA ILE A 206 -3.48 -6.60 20.96
C ILE A 206 -4.23 -5.61 21.86
N GLY A 207 -4.80 -4.55 21.28
CA GLY A 207 -5.56 -3.53 22.02
C GLY A 207 -6.83 -4.08 22.66
N ALA A 208 -7.51 -5.01 21.97
CA ALA A 208 -8.69 -5.70 22.47
C ALA A 208 -8.38 -6.77 23.52
N GLN A 209 -7.10 -7.06 23.77
CA GLN A 209 -6.64 -8.05 24.76
C GLN A 209 -7.25 -9.46 24.54
N ALA A 210 -7.47 -9.83 23.27
CA ALA A 210 -8.20 -11.04 22.89
C ALA A 210 -7.50 -12.36 23.33
N GLU A 211 -6.18 -12.33 23.50
CA GLU A 211 -5.37 -13.48 23.94
C GLU A 211 -4.99 -13.42 25.44
N GLY A 212 -5.54 -12.47 26.18
CA GLY A 212 -5.35 -12.34 27.63
C GLY A 212 -5.00 -10.92 28.08
N PRO A 213 -4.96 -10.68 29.41
CA PRO A 213 -4.73 -9.36 29.96
C PRO A 213 -3.34 -8.85 29.63
N LEU A 214 -3.28 -7.63 29.07
CA LEU A 214 -2.05 -6.93 28.74
C LEU A 214 -1.92 -5.69 29.65
N ARG A 215 -0.69 -5.26 29.93
CA ARG A 215 -0.49 -3.98 30.64
C ARG A 215 -1.08 -2.84 29.80
N ARG A 216 -1.79 -1.92 30.46
CA ARG A 216 -2.53 -0.82 29.81
C ARG A 216 -1.68 -0.06 28.79
N ASP A 217 -0.45 0.34 29.14
CA ASP A 217 0.41 1.09 28.22
C ASP A 217 0.69 0.35 26.89
N TYR A 218 0.77 -0.99 26.91
CA TYR A 218 0.97 -1.76 25.67
C TYR A 218 -0.32 -1.90 24.85
N ALA A 219 -1.49 -1.89 25.50
CA ALA A 219 -2.77 -1.82 24.79
C ALA A 219 -2.95 -0.44 24.15
N ASP A 220 -2.53 0.62 24.84
CA ASP A 220 -2.54 2.00 24.32
C ASP A 220 -1.59 2.13 23.12
N TYR A 221 -0.36 1.61 23.19
CA TYR A 221 0.56 1.57 22.03
C TYR A 221 0.00 0.80 20.84
N ALA A 222 -0.74 -0.28 21.08
CA ALA A 222 -1.41 -1.01 20.01
C ALA A 222 -2.52 -0.16 19.37
N GLY A 223 -3.25 0.61 20.17
CA GLY A 223 -4.17 1.62 19.67
C GLY A 223 -3.49 2.65 18.75
N ASP A 224 -2.33 3.18 19.17
CA ASP A 224 -1.55 4.15 18.39
C ASP A 224 -1.06 3.57 17.06
N ILE A 225 -0.54 2.33 17.08
CA ILE A 225 -0.10 1.61 15.87
C ILE A 225 -1.28 1.40 14.91
N ALA A 226 -2.44 0.98 15.42
CA ALA A 226 -3.63 0.79 14.61
C ALA A 226 -4.12 2.11 14.00
N ALA A 227 -4.08 3.21 14.77
CA ALA A 227 -4.44 4.53 14.28
C ALA A 227 -3.49 5.00 13.16
N ALA A 228 -2.17 4.84 13.34
CA ALA A 228 -1.16 5.18 12.35
C ALA A 228 -1.31 4.35 11.07
N ALA A 229 -1.52 3.04 11.18
CA ALA A 229 -1.69 2.16 10.02
C ALA A 229 -2.99 2.47 9.23
N ARG A 230 -4.09 2.78 9.93
CA ARG A 230 -5.32 3.26 9.27
C ARG A 230 -5.13 4.61 8.59
N HIS A 231 -4.33 5.50 9.17
CA HIS A 231 -4.00 6.76 8.53
C HIS A 231 -3.25 6.54 7.21
N LEU A 232 -2.24 5.67 7.21
CA LEU A 232 -1.49 5.29 6.00
C LEU A 232 -2.38 4.65 4.94
N LEU A 233 -3.33 3.78 5.34
CA LEU A 233 -4.32 3.22 4.41
C LEU A 233 -5.15 4.32 3.74
N GLY A 234 -5.59 5.33 4.50
CA GLY A 234 -6.30 6.47 3.92
C GLY A 234 -5.44 7.27 2.93
N LEU A 235 -4.13 7.43 3.19
CA LEU A 235 -3.22 8.09 2.24
C LEU A 235 -3.08 7.29 0.94
N VAL A 236 -3.03 5.97 1.06
CA VAL A 236 -2.96 5.07 -0.08
C VAL A 236 -4.24 5.14 -0.91
N ASP A 237 -5.40 5.16 -0.26
CA ASP A 237 -6.70 5.32 -0.93
C ASP A 237 -6.77 6.67 -1.66
N ASP A 238 -6.40 7.77 -1.00
CA ASP A 238 -6.36 9.11 -1.59
C ASP A 238 -5.41 9.17 -2.80
N LEU A 239 -4.26 8.49 -2.73
CA LEU A 239 -3.31 8.41 -3.84
C LEU A 239 -3.93 7.66 -5.03
N SER A 240 -4.54 6.50 -4.81
CA SER A 240 -5.23 5.75 -5.86
C SER A 240 -6.37 6.54 -6.50
N ASP A 241 -7.16 7.25 -5.68
CA ASP A 241 -8.21 8.14 -6.18
C ASP A 241 -7.63 9.27 -7.04
N LEU A 242 -6.55 9.90 -6.57
CA LEU A 242 -5.83 10.92 -7.33
C LEU A 242 -5.44 10.37 -8.70
N GLN A 243 -4.80 9.21 -8.76
CA GLN A 243 -4.36 8.61 -10.03
C GLN A 243 -5.52 8.35 -10.99
N ALA A 244 -6.62 7.81 -10.48
CA ALA A 244 -7.79 7.53 -11.30
C ALA A 244 -8.38 8.81 -11.93
N ILE A 245 -8.42 9.90 -11.16
CA ILE A 245 -9.02 11.18 -11.56
C ILE A 245 -8.06 12.01 -12.44
N GLU A 246 -6.76 11.71 -12.41
CA GLU A 246 -5.75 12.38 -13.22
C GLU A 246 -5.55 11.78 -14.61
N ARG A 247 -6.19 10.64 -14.90
CA ARG A 247 -6.10 10.04 -16.22
C ARG A 247 -6.74 10.94 -17.28
N PRO A 248 -6.14 11.06 -18.48
CA PRO A 248 -6.70 11.86 -19.58
C PRO A 248 -8.10 11.41 -20.00
N ASP A 249 -8.43 10.13 -19.80
CA ASP A 249 -9.71 9.50 -20.15
C ASP A 249 -10.70 9.46 -18.99
N PHE A 250 -10.39 10.09 -17.84
CA PHE A 250 -11.30 10.13 -16.70
C PHE A 250 -12.64 10.77 -17.09
N ARG A 251 -13.71 9.99 -16.95
CA ARG A 251 -15.09 10.42 -17.18
C ARG A 251 -15.94 10.04 -15.99
N VAL A 252 -16.83 10.94 -15.61
CA VAL A 252 -17.81 10.73 -14.56
C VAL A 252 -19.16 10.45 -15.24
N GLU A 253 -19.87 9.45 -14.74
CA GLU A 253 -21.23 9.17 -15.20
C GLU A 253 -22.16 10.29 -14.73
N ARG A 254 -23.06 10.75 -15.61
CA ARG A 254 -24.04 11.77 -15.27
C ARG A 254 -25.40 11.10 -15.12
N GLU A 255 -25.82 10.91 -13.88
CA GLU A 255 -27.11 10.39 -13.48
C GLU A 255 -27.87 11.43 -12.66
N ASP A 256 -29.19 11.28 -12.57
CA ASP A 256 -30.02 12.09 -11.69
C ASP A 256 -29.85 11.59 -10.26
N ILE A 257 -29.39 12.47 -9.38
CA ILE A 257 -29.15 12.18 -7.96
C ILE A 257 -29.88 13.20 -7.07
N ASP A 258 -30.17 12.79 -5.84
CA ASP A 258 -30.65 13.70 -4.79
C ASP A 258 -29.49 14.05 -3.84
N LEU A 259 -28.95 15.27 -3.93
CA LEU A 259 -27.83 15.71 -3.09
C LEU A 259 -28.18 15.73 -1.61
N ALA A 260 -29.43 16.00 -1.25
CA ALA A 260 -29.86 15.94 0.14
C ALA A 260 -29.76 14.50 0.66
N ASP A 261 -30.12 13.50 -0.17
CA ASP A 261 -29.94 12.09 0.18
C ASP A 261 -28.49 11.67 0.32
N VAL A 262 -27.64 12.05 -0.64
CA VAL A 262 -26.20 11.75 -0.56
C VAL A 262 -25.59 12.38 0.69
N ALA A 263 -25.97 13.62 1.03
CA ALA A 263 -25.51 14.31 2.22
C ALA A 263 -25.95 13.62 3.51
N ARG A 264 -27.21 13.14 3.59
CA ARG A 264 -27.69 12.34 4.72
C ARG A 264 -26.87 11.06 4.91
N ARG A 265 -26.55 10.36 3.82
CA ARG A 265 -25.72 9.14 3.86
C ARG A 265 -24.29 9.44 4.30
N ALA A 266 -23.67 10.49 3.76
CA ALA A 266 -22.34 10.94 4.15
C ALA A 266 -22.27 11.30 5.65
N ALA A 267 -23.26 12.05 6.14
CA ALA A 267 -23.39 12.37 7.56
C ALA A 267 -23.54 11.10 8.43
N GLY A 268 -24.34 10.13 7.98
CA GLY A 268 -24.50 8.84 8.65
C GLY A 268 -23.18 8.05 8.78
N LEU A 269 -22.35 8.04 7.73
CA LEU A 269 -21.03 7.39 7.76
C LEU A 269 -20.06 8.05 8.75
N LEU A 270 -20.21 9.34 9.01
CA LEU A 270 -19.34 10.12 9.88
C LEU A 270 -19.88 10.30 11.31
N GLN A 271 -21.07 9.78 11.58
CA GLN A 271 -21.77 9.98 12.86
C GLN A 271 -20.94 9.51 14.06
N VAL A 272 -20.28 8.34 13.97
CA VAL A 272 -19.44 7.81 15.06
C VAL A 272 -18.27 8.75 15.34
N ARG A 273 -17.55 9.18 14.30
CA ARG A 273 -16.43 10.12 14.45
C ARG A 273 -16.85 11.47 15.02
N ALA A 274 -18.05 11.93 14.65
CA ALA A 274 -18.60 13.18 15.18
C ALA A 274 -18.93 13.07 16.67
N VAL A 275 -19.54 11.94 17.09
CA VAL A 275 -19.79 11.66 18.52
C VAL A 275 -18.49 11.56 19.32
N ASP A 276 -17.48 10.85 18.79
CA ASP A 276 -16.16 10.72 19.45
C ASP A 276 -15.45 12.07 19.64
N ARG A 277 -15.78 13.06 18.80
CA ARG A 277 -15.25 14.43 18.84
C ARG A 277 -16.15 15.42 19.58
N ASP A 278 -17.30 14.98 20.11
CA ASP A 278 -18.34 15.84 20.67
C ASP A 278 -18.85 16.91 19.68
N VAL A 279 -19.02 16.55 18.41
CA VAL A 279 -19.52 17.43 17.35
C VAL A 279 -20.88 16.94 16.87
N ARG A 280 -21.84 17.86 16.72
CA ARG A 280 -23.18 17.57 16.17
C ARG A 280 -23.20 17.81 14.67
N ILE A 281 -23.67 16.83 13.89
CA ILE A 281 -23.95 17.04 12.46
C ILE A 281 -25.44 17.34 12.29
N ASP A 282 -25.75 18.55 11.85
CA ASP A 282 -27.10 18.97 11.46
C ASP A 282 -27.27 18.75 9.96
N ARG A 283 -27.78 17.56 9.61
CA ARG A 283 -27.97 17.06 8.25
C ARG A 283 -29.35 17.43 7.69
N PRO A 284 -29.54 17.40 6.36
CA PRO A 284 -30.86 17.65 5.76
C PRO A 284 -31.95 16.76 6.33
N GLY A 285 -33.16 17.30 6.44
CA GLY A 285 -34.38 16.57 6.82
C GLY A 285 -34.66 15.37 5.91
N ALA A 286 -35.51 14.44 6.36
CA ALA A 286 -35.85 13.25 5.58
C ALA A 286 -36.72 13.55 4.35
N ASP A 287 -37.45 14.66 4.40
CA ASP A 287 -38.36 15.20 3.39
C ASP A 287 -37.68 16.23 2.45
N GLU A 288 -36.49 16.72 2.82
CA GLU A 288 -35.69 17.59 1.96
C GLU A 288 -35.14 16.80 0.76
N THR A 289 -35.28 17.36 -0.44
CA THR A 289 -34.73 16.82 -1.68
C THR A 289 -34.03 17.93 -2.45
N LEU A 290 -32.90 17.60 -3.08
CA LEU A 290 -32.14 18.52 -3.92
C LEU A 290 -31.67 17.79 -5.20
N PRO A 291 -32.53 17.71 -6.24
CA PRO A 291 -32.18 17.08 -7.52
C PRO A 291 -31.00 17.76 -8.22
N ALA A 292 -30.00 16.96 -8.60
CA ALA A 292 -28.79 17.37 -9.30
C ALA A 292 -28.35 16.30 -10.33
N ARG A 293 -27.44 16.67 -11.23
CA ARG A 293 -26.76 15.74 -12.15
C ARG A 293 -25.34 15.49 -11.70
N GLY A 294 -24.99 14.23 -11.51
CA GLY A 294 -23.65 13.80 -11.08
C GLY A 294 -23.56 12.29 -10.98
N GLU A 295 -22.47 11.76 -10.43
CA GLU A 295 -22.34 10.34 -10.08
C GLU A 295 -22.51 10.20 -8.56
N PHE A 296 -23.42 9.33 -8.11
CA PHE A 296 -23.73 9.15 -6.70
C PHE A 296 -22.48 8.81 -5.88
N ARG A 297 -21.65 7.87 -6.36
CA ARG A 297 -20.46 7.40 -5.63
C ARG A 297 -19.42 8.52 -5.45
N ARG A 298 -19.15 9.30 -6.50
CA ARG A 298 -18.20 10.42 -6.46
C ARG A 298 -18.72 11.59 -5.63
N THR A 299 -20.02 11.84 -5.70
CA THR A 299 -20.67 12.84 -4.84
C THR A 299 -20.58 12.44 -3.36
N LEU A 300 -20.83 11.17 -3.04
CA LEU A 300 -20.66 10.66 -1.68
C LEU A 300 -19.22 10.83 -1.18
N GLN A 301 -18.24 10.56 -2.03
CA GLN A 301 -16.81 10.75 -1.75
C GLN A 301 -16.48 12.22 -1.44
N ILE A 302 -16.97 13.16 -2.26
CA ILE A 302 -16.84 14.60 -2.00
C ILE A 302 -17.40 14.93 -0.61
N LEU A 303 -18.63 14.52 -0.32
CA LEU A 303 -19.33 14.90 0.90
C LEU A 303 -18.70 14.28 2.15
N VAL A 304 -18.21 13.03 2.08
CA VAL A 304 -17.47 12.41 3.18
C VAL A 304 -16.18 13.19 3.48
N ASN A 305 -15.50 13.69 2.46
CA ASN A 305 -14.31 14.52 2.66
C ASN A 305 -14.66 15.89 3.26
N LEU A 306 -15.66 16.60 2.73
CA LEU A 306 -16.06 17.93 3.21
C LEU A 306 -16.58 17.88 4.66
N ILE A 307 -17.51 16.97 4.95
CA ILE A 307 -18.08 16.79 6.30
C ILE A 307 -17.00 16.25 7.24
N GLY A 308 -16.13 15.36 6.76
CA GLY A 308 -15.01 14.83 7.54
C GLY A 308 -14.05 15.93 7.99
N ASN A 309 -13.74 16.89 7.12
CA ASN A 309 -12.93 18.06 7.45
C ASN A 309 -13.67 18.98 8.44
N ALA A 310 -14.94 19.26 8.21
CA ALA A 310 -15.77 20.07 9.11
C ALA A 310 -15.80 19.50 10.55
N VAL A 311 -16.01 18.19 10.70
CA VAL A 311 -15.97 17.49 12.01
C VAL A 311 -14.57 17.50 12.60
N ARG A 312 -13.53 17.43 11.76
CA ARG A 312 -12.15 17.38 12.21
C ARG A 312 -11.66 18.70 12.80
N TYR A 313 -12.00 19.81 12.18
CA TYR A 313 -11.51 21.13 12.59
C TYR A 313 -12.44 21.85 13.55
N SER A 314 -13.64 21.32 13.80
CA SER A 314 -14.56 21.84 14.80
C SER A 314 -14.10 21.52 16.23
N PRO A 315 -14.23 22.45 17.19
CA PRO A 315 -13.98 22.19 18.59
C PRO A 315 -15.08 21.30 19.22
N PRO A 316 -14.82 20.64 20.36
CA PRO A 316 -15.84 19.93 21.13
C PRO A 316 -17.04 20.82 21.47
N GLY A 317 -18.25 20.27 21.38
CA GLY A 317 -19.53 20.95 21.57
C GLY A 317 -20.06 21.70 20.33
N ALA A 318 -19.28 21.74 19.23
CA ALA A 318 -19.66 22.46 18.02
C ALA A 318 -20.72 21.73 17.17
N SER A 319 -21.27 22.46 16.21
CA SER A 319 -22.17 21.94 15.18
C SER A 319 -21.60 22.13 13.78
N VAL A 320 -21.79 21.12 12.94
CA VAL A 320 -21.57 21.16 11.49
C VAL A 320 -22.92 21.20 10.82
N TRP A 321 -23.20 22.25 10.06
CA TRP A 321 -24.48 22.44 9.37
C TRP A 321 -24.37 22.09 7.90
N ILE A 322 -25.34 21.32 7.41
CA ILE A 322 -25.48 20.99 6.00
C ILE A 322 -26.77 21.64 5.50
N ARG A 323 -26.68 22.52 4.50
CA ARG A 323 -27.82 23.26 3.94
C ARG A 323 -27.92 23.08 2.44
N SER A 324 -29.14 22.86 1.98
CA SER A 324 -29.48 22.66 0.59
C SER A 324 -30.07 23.94 0.04
N GLU A 325 -29.52 24.44 -1.05
CA GLU A 325 -30.00 25.60 -1.80
C GLU A 325 -30.13 25.24 -3.28
N ARG A 326 -31.08 25.85 -3.97
CA ARG A 326 -31.20 25.77 -5.44
C ARG A 326 -30.96 27.16 -6.00
N ASP A 327 -30.00 27.26 -6.90
CA ASP A 327 -29.67 28.51 -7.58
C ASP A 327 -29.77 28.31 -9.09
N ALA A 328 -30.85 28.80 -9.70
CA ALA A 328 -31.17 28.67 -11.12
C ALA A 328 -30.93 27.25 -11.66
N ASP A 329 -29.85 27.08 -12.43
CA ASP A 329 -29.46 25.83 -13.10
C ASP A 329 -28.51 24.96 -12.26
N SER A 330 -28.35 25.27 -10.98
CA SER A 330 -27.43 24.59 -10.07
C SER A 330 -28.11 24.15 -8.76
N ALA A 331 -27.73 22.97 -8.31
CA ALA A 331 -27.97 22.48 -6.96
C ALA A 331 -26.75 22.80 -6.09
N VAL A 332 -26.99 23.45 -4.95
CA VAL A 332 -25.95 23.98 -4.07
C VAL A 332 -26.09 23.32 -2.71
N LEU A 333 -25.02 22.69 -2.23
CA LEU A 333 -24.94 22.13 -0.89
C LEU A 333 -23.83 22.81 -0.11
N ILE A 334 -24.19 23.36 1.06
CA ILE A 334 -23.31 24.12 1.92
C ILE A 334 -23.01 23.31 3.16
N ILE A 335 -21.72 23.15 3.48
CA ILE A 335 -21.22 22.51 4.68
C ILE A 335 -20.50 23.59 5.50
N ALA A 336 -21.06 23.99 6.63
CA ALA A 336 -20.51 25.01 7.51
C ALA A 336 -20.05 24.41 8.84
N ASP A 337 -18.87 24.79 9.31
CA ASP A 337 -18.29 24.37 10.58
C ASP A 337 -17.98 25.55 11.51
N GLN A 338 -17.61 25.25 12.75
CA GLN A 338 -17.20 26.25 13.76
C GLN A 338 -15.72 26.13 14.13
N GLY A 339 -14.89 25.69 13.17
CA GLY A 339 -13.47 25.49 13.38
C GLY A 339 -12.66 26.78 13.42
N LYS A 340 -11.33 26.61 13.39
CA LYS A 340 -10.36 27.72 13.41
C LYS A 340 -10.45 28.68 12.21
N GLY A 341 -11.20 28.31 11.17
CA GLY A 341 -11.28 29.05 9.91
C GLY A 341 -9.99 29.02 9.11
N ILE A 342 -10.01 29.67 7.94
CA ILE A 342 -8.94 29.61 6.93
C ILE A 342 -8.60 31.04 6.53
N ALA A 343 -7.31 31.39 6.60
CA ALA A 343 -6.82 32.68 6.14
C ALA A 343 -7.06 32.86 4.64
N VAL A 344 -7.37 34.08 4.21
CA VAL A 344 -7.72 34.38 2.80
C VAL A 344 -6.65 33.88 1.83
N ASP A 345 -5.37 34.06 2.17
CA ASP A 345 -4.22 33.65 1.35
C ASP A 345 -4.10 32.12 1.20
N ASP A 346 -4.67 31.35 2.14
CA ASP A 346 -4.65 29.89 2.12
C ASP A 346 -5.89 29.29 1.43
N GLN A 347 -6.98 30.03 1.27
CA GLN A 347 -8.24 29.50 0.71
C GLN A 347 -8.12 28.97 -0.72
N ALA A 348 -7.24 29.56 -1.53
CA ALA A 348 -6.94 29.00 -2.85
C ALA A 348 -6.07 27.74 -2.76
N ARG A 349 -5.05 27.79 -1.89
CA ARG A 349 -4.01 26.76 -1.75
C ARG A 349 -4.52 25.46 -1.14
N ILE A 350 -5.53 25.50 -0.27
CA ILE A 350 -6.12 24.28 0.32
C ILE A 350 -6.70 23.30 -0.71
N PHE A 351 -6.91 23.74 -1.96
CA PHE A 351 -7.37 22.91 -3.06
C PHE A 351 -6.23 22.36 -3.92
N ASP A 352 -4.97 22.71 -3.63
CA ASP A 352 -3.79 22.17 -4.32
C ASP A 352 -3.35 20.84 -3.70
N LYS A 353 -2.55 20.07 -4.44
CA LYS A 353 -2.10 18.74 -4.01
C LYS A 353 -1.17 18.84 -2.81
N PHE A 354 -1.41 17.99 -1.81
CA PHE A 354 -0.58 17.86 -0.61
C PHE A 354 -0.52 19.13 0.24
N GLU A 355 -1.37 20.12 -0.04
CA GLU A 355 -1.40 21.37 0.69
C GLU A 355 -2.20 21.23 1.98
N ARG A 356 -1.66 21.85 3.03
CA ARG A 356 -2.21 21.81 4.39
C ARG A 356 -1.94 23.15 5.08
N VAL A 357 -2.97 23.75 5.67
CA VAL A 357 -2.87 25.01 6.42
C VAL A 357 -1.92 24.88 7.63
N ASP A 358 -1.91 23.72 8.27
CA ASP A 358 -0.98 23.40 9.36
C ASP A 358 -0.42 21.98 9.18
N PRO A 359 0.87 21.82 8.79
CA PRO A 359 1.52 20.53 8.65
C PRO A 359 1.67 19.76 9.97
N SER A 360 1.67 20.47 11.11
CA SER A 360 1.85 19.89 12.45
C SER A 360 0.60 19.21 12.98
N GLU A 361 -0.58 19.52 12.43
CA GLU A 361 -1.82 18.88 12.86
C GLU A 361 -1.84 17.39 12.49
N PRO A 362 -2.09 16.47 13.44
CA PRO A 362 -2.11 15.04 13.12
C PRO A 362 -3.25 14.69 12.16
N GLY A 363 -2.92 14.07 11.02
CA GLY A 363 -3.87 13.49 10.06
C GLY A 363 -4.07 14.29 8.75
N GLY A 364 -4.74 13.67 7.78
CA GLY A 364 -5.07 14.24 6.48
C GLY A 364 -3.90 14.26 5.49
N SER A 365 -4.13 13.74 4.29
CA SER A 365 -3.17 13.65 3.18
C SER A 365 -2.84 14.99 2.52
N GLY A 366 -3.68 16.01 2.69
CA GLY A 366 -3.69 17.19 1.83
C GLY A 366 -4.21 16.90 0.41
N LEU A 367 -4.78 15.71 0.16
CA LEU A 367 -5.35 15.34 -1.14
C LEU A 367 -6.87 15.41 -1.17
N GLY A 368 -7.54 15.25 -0.03
CA GLY A 368 -9.00 15.16 0.03
C GLY A 368 -9.71 16.34 -0.65
N LEU A 369 -9.35 17.59 -0.33
CA LEU A 369 -9.98 18.79 -0.93
C LEU A 369 -9.67 18.94 -2.43
N TYR A 370 -8.44 18.62 -2.84
CA TYR A 370 -8.05 18.56 -4.25
C TYR A 370 -8.93 17.56 -5.02
N ILE A 371 -9.04 16.32 -4.51
CA ILE A 371 -9.85 15.25 -5.08
C ILE A 371 -11.32 15.68 -5.16
N ALA A 372 -11.86 16.22 -4.07
CA ALA A 372 -13.26 16.66 -4.01
C ALA A 372 -13.57 17.73 -5.07
N ARG A 373 -12.70 18.74 -5.21
CA ARG A 373 -12.87 19.80 -6.20
C ARG A 373 -12.76 19.27 -7.63
N ARG A 374 -11.81 18.36 -7.89
CA ARG A 374 -11.63 17.78 -9.22
C ARG A 374 -12.80 16.89 -9.63
N LEU A 375 -13.36 16.10 -8.70
CA LEU A 375 -14.58 15.33 -8.93
C LEU A 375 -15.78 16.23 -9.23
N ALA A 376 -15.99 17.30 -8.45
CA ALA A 376 -17.08 18.24 -8.69
C ALA A 376 -16.97 18.89 -10.09
N ARG A 377 -15.76 19.31 -10.48
CA ARG A 377 -15.48 19.87 -11.81
C ARG A 377 -15.71 18.88 -12.94
N ALA A 378 -15.33 17.62 -12.74
CA ALA A 378 -15.60 16.58 -13.72
C ALA A 378 -17.11 16.32 -13.92
N MET A 379 -17.92 16.59 -12.90
CA MET A 379 -19.39 16.56 -12.97
C MET A 379 -20.01 17.85 -13.52
N GLY A 380 -19.21 18.88 -13.83
CA GLY A 380 -19.69 20.18 -14.33
C GLY A 380 -20.04 21.19 -13.24
N GLY A 381 -19.61 20.95 -12.01
CA GLY A 381 -19.77 21.84 -10.87
C GLY A 381 -18.44 22.41 -10.34
N ASP A 382 -18.41 22.82 -9.07
CA ASP A 382 -17.16 23.17 -8.36
C ASP A 382 -17.33 22.96 -6.84
N VAL A 383 -16.19 22.97 -6.15
CA VAL A 383 -16.14 23.14 -4.69
C VAL A 383 -15.43 24.46 -4.39
N THR A 384 -16.06 25.30 -3.58
CA THR A 384 -15.50 26.57 -3.12
C THR A 384 -15.54 26.66 -1.60
N VAL A 385 -14.84 27.65 -1.04
CA VAL A 385 -14.81 27.91 0.39
C VAL A 385 -15.05 29.40 0.63
N ASP A 386 -15.80 29.70 1.69
CA ASP A 386 -15.87 31.02 2.32
C ASP A 386 -15.52 30.85 3.79
N SER A 387 -14.52 31.58 4.27
CA SER A 387 -13.99 31.42 5.62
C SER A 387 -13.22 32.67 6.06
N ALA A 388 -13.09 32.84 7.37
CA ALA A 388 -12.15 33.79 7.95
C ALA A 388 -11.55 33.18 9.22
N PRO A 389 -10.32 33.56 9.61
CA PRO A 389 -9.72 33.09 10.86
C PRO A 389 -10.65 33.33 12.07
N GLY A 390 -10.92 32.26 12.82
CA GLY A 390 -11.80 32.25 13.99
C GLY A 390 -13.31 32.21 13.70
N GLN A 391 -13.74 32.16 12.43
CA GLN A 391 -15.16 32.18 12.03
C GLN A 391 -15.66 30.83 11.48
N GLY A 392 -14.85 29.76 11.56
CA GLY A 392 -15.13 28.49 10.90
C GLY A 392 -14.96 28.58 9.37
N ALA A 393 -15.33 27.50 8.68
CA ALA A 393 -15.32 27.44 7.22
C ALA A 393 -16.68 27.01 6.66
N ARG A 394 -17.03 27.59 5.51
CA ARG A 394 -18.21 27.25 4.71
C ARG A 394 -17.73 26.69 3.38
N PHE A 395 -17.75 25.36 3.24
CA PHE A 395 -17.51 24.72 1.96
C PHE A 395 -18.81 24.63 1.16
N VAL A 396 -18.76 24.99 -0.12
CA VAL A 396 -19.92 25.00 -1.01
C VAL A 396 -19.64 24.05 -2.17
N LEU A 397 -20.43 22.99 -2.27
CA LEU A 397 -20.49 22.11 -3.43
C LEU A 397 -21.62 22.58 -4.35
N THR A 398 -21.29 22.83 -5.60
CA THR A 398 -22.25 23.14 -6.65
C THR A 398 -22.22 22.02 -7.69
N LEU A 399 -23.39 21.56 -8.14
CA LEU A 399 -23.55 20.63 -9.26
C LEU A 399 -24.69 21.11 -10.17
N PRO A 400 -24.69 20.76 -11.47
CA PRO A 400 -25.80 21.09 -12.36
C PRO A 400 -27.12 20.55 -11.82
N ALA A 401 -28.21 21.31 -11.97
CA ALA A 401 -29.55 20.88 -11.57
C ALA A 401 -30.01 19.64 -12.35
N GLY A 402 -30.72 18.74 -11.66
CA GLY A 402 -31.36 17.50 -12.18
C GLY A 402 -32.41 17.78 -13.23
#